data_AF-A0A662H230-F1
#
_entry.id   AF-A0A662H230-F1
#
_cell.length_a   1.000
_cell.length_b   1.000
_cell.length_c   1.000
_cell.angle_alpha   90.00
_cell.angle_beta   90.00
_cell.angle_gamma   90.00
#
_symmetry.space_group_name_H-M   'P 1'
#
loop_
_entity.id
_entity.type
_entity.pdbx_description
1 polymer ?
#
loop_
_entity_poly.entity_id
_entity_poly.type
_entity_poly.pdbx_seq_one_letter_code
_entity_poly.pdbx_strand_id
1 'polypeptide(L)'
;MIKRRLDALKGERAYFFFATCFSLSVRKVSNLKPGEFKIVRMPAEKLKKHNPNVLQTFIEHVEERIPRMVKFYRACDENVFCEVLLGDARRLPLKGGVDLVVTSPPYGDSRTTVAYGQFSKYPALWLGLRGVTGVDKASLGGRPTDGEELPSETLKRTLEEIKKKSRERYNDVLWFFSDLFRCLEQLRGVLSGCCCFVVDNRTVRRVQVPTDRIIVELGEAFGLEFETLIRREIPSKRLPWQNAPENVRGEKGTTIAEESIIVLRAKR
;
A
#
# COMPACT_ATOMS: atom_id res chain seq x y z
N MET A 1 -6.23 -3.26 29.97
CA MET A 1 -6.74 -4.64 30.16
C MET A 1 -6.55 -5.52 28.91
N ILE A 2 -7.14 -5.18 27.76
CA ILE A 2 -7.08 -5.99 26.52
C ILE A 2 -5.65 -6.33 26.11
N LYS A 3 -4.78 -5.33 26.02
CA LYS A 3 -3.37 -5.53 25.63
C LYS A 3 -2.64 -6.54 26.51
N ARG A 4 -2.83 -6.48 27.83
CA ARG A 4 -2.22 -7.42 28.78
C ARG A 4 -2.68 -8.86 28.53
N ARG A 5 -3.97 -9.06 28.20
CA ARG A 5 -4.50 -10.38 27.84
C ARG A 5 -3.97 -10.86 26.50
N LEU A 6 -3.87 -9.96 25.51
CA LEU A 6 -3.24 -10.25 24.22
C LEU A 6 -1.77 -10.66 24.36
N ASP A 7 -1.01 -9.98 25.21
CA ASP A 7 0.40 -10.32 25.47
C ASP A 7 0.58 -11.71 26.09
N ALA A 8 -0.39 -12.16 26.89
CA ALA A 8 -0.37 -13.49 27.48
C ALA A 8 -0.52 -14.62 26.45
N LEU A 9 -1.05 -14.31 25.25
CA LEU A 9 -1.19 -15.28 24.15
C LEU A 9 0.06 -15.36 23.25
N LYS A 10 1.12 -14.57 23.51
CA LYS A 10 2.31 -14.58 22.65
C LYS A 10 2.91 -15.99 22.57
N GLY A 11 3.15 -16.44 21.34
CA GLY A 11 3.60 -17.81 21.03
C GLY A 11 2.46 -18.73 20.59
N GLU A 12 1.21 -18.37 20.86
CA GLU A 12 0.05 -19.11 20.37
C GLU A 12 -0.40 -18.61 18.99
N ARG A 13 -0.96 -19.52 18.18
CA ARG A 13 -1.55 -19.16 16.87
C ARG A 13 -2.67 -18.12 17.01
N ALA A 14 -3.46 -18.21 18.09
CA ALA A 14 -4.56 -17.30 18.38
C ALA A 14 -4.11 -15.85 18.56
N TYR A 15 -2.85 -15.61 18.95
CA TYR A 15 -2.29 -14.27 19.11
C TYR A 15 -2.50 -13.42 17.86
N PHE A 16 -2.19 -13.94 16.68
CA PHE A 16 -2.26 -13.17 15.44
C PHE A 16 -3.69 -12.74 15.09
N PHE A 17 -4.68 -13.60 15.36
CA PHE A 17 -6.08 -13.26 15.17
C PHE A 17 -6.51 -12.11 16.09
N PHE A 18 -6.23 -12.22 17.39
CA PHE A 18 -6.59 -11.17 18.35
C PHE A 18 -5.75 -9.91 18.19
N ALA A 19 -4.49 -10.01 17.77
CA ALA A 19 -3.63 -8.88 17.44
C ALA A 19 -4.17 -8.09 16.25
N THR A 20 -4.68 -8.77 15.22
CA THR A 20 -5.36 -8.12 14.10
C THR A 20 -6.61 -7.37 14.56
N CYS A 21 -7.47 -8.00 15.36
CA CYS A 21 -8.67 -7.35 15.90
C CYS A 21 -8.31 -6.14 16.79
N PHE A 22 -7.29 -6.29 17.62
CA PHE A 22 -6.78 -5.23 18.48
C PHE A 22 -6.22 -4.06 17.67
N SER A 23 -5.49 -4.33 16.57
CA SER A 23 -4.94 -3.30 15.69
C SER A 23 -6.03 -2.41 15.07
N LEU A 24 -7.16 -3.02 14.68
CA LEU A 24 -8.34 -2.31 14.18
C LEU A 24 -8.98 -1.46 15.27
N SER A 25 -9.11 -2.00 16.49
CA SER A 25 -9.68 -1.28 17.63
C SER A 25 -8.84 -0.07 18.01
N VAL A 26 -7.51 -0.20 18.09
CA VAL A 26 -6.59 0.89 18.41
C VAL A 26 -6.86 2.10 17.52
N ARG A 27 -7.02 1.90 16.22
CA ARG A 27 -7.30 3.02 15.31
C ARG A 27 -8.69 3.62 15.56
N LYS A 28 -9.73 2.79 15.66
CA LYS A 28 -11.15 3.21 15.80
C LYS A 28 -11.41 3.99 17.09
N VAL A 29 -10.77 3.62 18.20
CA VAL A 29 -10.99 4.22 19.53
C VAL A 29 -9.91 5.24 19.93
N SER A 30 -9.00 5.57 19.02
CA SER A 30 -7.95 6.56 19.28
C SER A 30 -8.50 7.99 19.19
N ASN A 31 -7.72 8.93 19.73
CA ASN A 31 -7.97 10.37 19.62
C ASN A 31 -7.74 10.94 18.20
N LEU A 32 -7.67 10.07 17.19
CA LEU A 32 -7.52 10.47 15.79
C LEU A 32 -8.87 10.90 15.22
N LYS A 33 -8.83 11.82 14.26
CA LYS A 33 -10.00 12.22 13.49
C LYS A 33 -10.51 11.00 12.70
N PRO A 34 -11.78 10.58 12.87
CA PRO A 34 -12.34 9.48 12.10
C PRO A 34 -12.35 9.77 10.59
N GLY A 35 -12.18 8.74 9.77
CA GLY A 35 -12.18 8.85 8.31
C GLY A 35 -10.87 9.39 7.69
N GLU A 36 -9.91 9.82 8.50
CA GLU A 36 -8.60 10.24 8.02
C GLU A 36 -7.60 9.09 8.00
N PHE A 37 -6.72 9.07 6.99
CA PHE A 37 -5.59 8.15 6.91
C PHE A 37 -4.38 8.69 7.68
N LYS A 38 -4.18 10.01 7.62
CA LYS A 38 -3.12 10.74 8.31
C LYS A 38 -3.37 10.76 9.82
N ILE A 39 -2.29 10.88 10.59
CA ILE A 39 -2.34 11.03 12.05
C ILE A 39 -2.73 12.47 12.37
N VAL A 40 -4.04 12.74 12.33
CA VAL A 40 -4.61 14.04 12.70
C VAL A 40 -5.38 13.88 14.00
N ARG A 41 -4.96 14.61 15.03
CA ARG A 41 -5.66 14.61 16.32
C ARG A 41 -7.03 15.27 16.17
N MET A 42 -8.02 14.71 16.85
CA MET A 42 -9.35 15.30 16.96
C MET A 42 -9.29 16.71 17.58
N PRO A 43 -10.08 17.69 17.11
CA PRO A 43 -10.15 19.02 17.73
C PRO A 43 -10.52 18.95 19.22
N ALA A 44 -9.99 19.87 20.02
CA ALA A 44 -10.13 19.87 21.48
C ALA A 44 -11.60 19.73 21.95
N GLU A 45 -12.53 20.46 21.32
CA GLU A 45 -13.96 20.42 21.68
C GLU A 45 -14.62 19.07 21.41
N LYS A 46 -14.22 18.38 20.34
CA LYS A 46 -14.71 17.02 20.06
C LYS A 46 -14.03 16.00 20.97
N LEU A 47 -12.75 16.20 21.28
CA LEU A 47 -11.98 15.31 22.14
C LEU A 47 -12.52 15.29 23.58
N LYS A 48 -12.98 16.44 24.11
CA LYS A 48 -13.63 16.52 25.43
C LYS A 48 -14.85 15.60 25.55
N LYS A 49 -15.56 15.36 24.44
CA LYS A 49 -16.76 14.51 24.36
C LYS A 49 -16.44 13.09 23.89
N HIS A 50 -15.18 12.80 23.57
CA HIS A 50 -14.78 11.52 23.00
C HIS A 50 -14.60 10.49 24.11
N ASN A 51 -15.56 9.58 24.23
CA ASN A 51 -15.55 8.49 25.20
C ASN A 51 -15.93 7.16 24.52
N PRO A 52 -15.05 6.59 23.68
CA PRO A 52 -15.35 5.36 22.97
C PRO A 52 -15.40 4.15 23.93
N ASN A 53 -16.35 3.25 23.72
CA ASN A 53 -16.35 1.97 24.44
C ASN A 53 -15.30 1.03 23.84
N VAL A 54 -14.11 1.05 24.43
CA VAL A 54 -12.93 0.32 23.93
C VAL A 54 -13.15 -1.19 23.93
N LEU A 55 -13.76 -1.73 25.00
CA LEU A 55 -13.98 -3.17 25.13
C LEU A 55 -15.04 -3.64 24.13
N GLN A 56 -16.17 -2.94 24.06
CA GLN A 56 -17.23 -3.28 23.11
C GLN A 56 -16.72 -3.21 21.67
N THR A 57 -15.95 -2.17 21.32
CA THR A 57 -15.35 -2.04 19.97
C THR A 57 -14.43 -3.21 19.63
N PHE A 58 -13.68 -3.73 20.61
CA PHE A 58 -12.84 -4.90 20.41
C PHE A 58 -13.65 -6.20 20.26
N ILE A 59 -14.69 -6.38 21.06
CA ILE A 59 -15.62 -7.52 20.95
C ILE A 59 -16.28 -7.53 19.57
N GLU A 60 -16.82 -6.39 19.12
CA GLU A 60 -17.39 -6.23 17.77
C GLU A 60 -16.41 -6.68 16.69
N HIS A 61 -15.16 -6.21 16.74
CA HIS A 61 -14.15 -6.64 15.77
C HIS A 61 -13.88 -8.15 15.84
N VAL A 62 -13.83 -8.76 17.04
CA VAL A 62 -13.64 -10.20 17.18
C VAL A 62 -14.82 -10.97 16.56
N GLU A 63 -16.05 -10.65 16.98
CA GLU A 63 -17.28 -11.30 16.54
C GLU A 63 -17.50 -11.19 15.03
N GLU A 64 -17.22 -10.02 14.43
CA GLU A 64 -17.33 -9.83 12.99
C GLU A 64 -16.28 -10.60 12.17
N ARG A 65 -15.12 -10.98 12.75
CA ARG A 65 -14.03 -11.67 12.04
C ARG A 65 -13.99 -13.17 12.27
N ILE A 66 -14.55 -13.70 13.36
CA ILE A 66 -14.69 -15.15 13.56
C ILE A 66 -15.33 -15.84 12.35
N PRO A 67 -16.52 -15.44 11.83
CA PRO A 67 -17.15 -16.13 10.71
C PRO A 67 -16.34 -15.99 9.41
N ARG A 68 -15.59 -14.89 9.24
CA ARG A 68 -14.69 -14.70 8.09
C ARG A 68 -13.51 -15.67 8.14
N MET A 69 -12.94 -15.85 9.33
CA MET A 69 -11.86 -16.82 9.56
C MET A 69 -12.36 -18.24 9.32
N VAL A 70 -13.54 -18.59 9.83
CA VAL A 70 -14.18 -19.90 9.55
C VAL A 70 -14.40 -20.10 8.05
N LYS A 71 -14.91 -19.09 7.34
CA LYS A 71 -15.09 -19.16 5.88
C LYS A 71 -13.76 -19.37 5.14
N PHE A 72 -12.70 -18.69 5.58
CA PHE A 72 -11.36 -18.85 5.02
C PHE A 72 -10.83 -20.28 5.21
N TYR A 73 -10.81 -20.78 6.45
CA TYR A 73 -10.33 -22.15 6.73
C TYR A 73 -11.14 -23.24 6.01
N ARG A 74 -12.45 -23.02 5.79
CA ARG A 74 -13.28 -23.96 5.02
C ARG A 74 -12.98 -23.95 3.52
N ALA A 75 -12.47 -22.85 2.99
CA ALA A 75 -12.25 -22.67 1.56
C ALA A 75 -10.80 -22.97 1.12
N CYS A 76 -9.86 -22.98 2.06
CA CYS A 76 -8.44 -23.18 1.80
C CYS A 76 -7.99 -24.58 2.20
N ASP A 77 -7.07 -25.15 1.42
CA ASP A 77 -6.37 -26.37 1.81
C ASP A 77 -5.40 -26.07 2.96
N GLU A 78 -5.35 -26.95 3.95
CA GLU A 78 -4.41 -26.85 5.07
C GLU A 78 -3.01 -27.37 4.68
N ASN A 79 -2.89 -28.14 3.59
CA ASN A 79 -1.64 -28.68 3.07
C ASN A 79 -0.91 -27.68 2.16
N VAL A 80 -0.77 -26.43 2.61
CA VAL A 80 -0.07 -25.37 1.89
C VAL A 80 1.08 -24.86 2.73
N PHE A 81 2.28 -24.81 2.14
CA PHE A 81 3.42 -24.13 2.75
C PHE A 81 3.27 -22.61 2.60
N CYS A 82 3.38 -21.88 3.70
CA CYS A 82 3.31 -20.43 3.72
C CYS A 82 4.44 -19.87 4.58
N GLU A 83 5.20 -18.95 4.01
CA GLU A 83 6.31 -18.27 4.68
C GLU A 83 6.13 -16.76 4.56
N VAL A 84 6.32 -16.05 5.69
CA VAL A 84 6.29 -14.59 5.74
C VAL A 84 7.72 -14.08 5.85
N LEU A 85 8.19 -13.42 4.79
CA LEU A 85 9.53 -12.87 4.72
C LEU A 85 9.49 -11.35 4.90
N LEU A 86 10.27 -10.84 5.85
CA LEU A 86 10.54 -9.41 5.95
C LEU A 86 11.67 -9.06 4.98
N GLY A 87 11.38 -8.23 3.98
CA GLY A 87 12.36 -7.84 2.97
C GLY A 87 12.00 -6.55 2.24
N ASP A 88 12.93 -6.10 1.42
CA ASP A 88 12.75 -4.98 0.49
C ASP A 88 12.59 -5.55 -0.91
N ALA A 89 11.51 -5.20 -1.62
CA ALA A 89 11.27 -5.71 -2.97
C ALA A 89 12.34 -5.29 -3.99
N ARG A 90 13.14 -4.25 -3.67
CA ARG A 90 14.32 -3.87 -4.45
C ARG A 90 15.50 -4.83 -4.28
N ARG A 91 15.40 -5.78 -3.35
CA ARG A 91 16.39 -6.84 -3.04
C ARG A 91 15.67 -8.09 -2.51
N LEU A 92 15.12 -8.89 -3.42
CA LEU A 92 14.34 -10.08 -3.02
C LEU A 92 15.24 -11.18 -2.46
N PRO A 93 14.91 -11.81 -1.33
CA PRO A 93 15.69 -12.91 -0.76
C PRO A 93 15.40 -14.28 -1.42
N LEU A 94 14.81 -14.29 -2.62
CA LEU A 94 14.35 -15.50 -3.31
C LEU A 94 15.31 -15.90 -4.42
N LYS A 95 15.46 -17.21 -4.67
CA LYS A 95 16.40 -17.77 -5.66
C LYS A 95 15.74 -18.22 -6.97
N GLY A 96 14.49 -17.84 -7.22
CA GLY A 96 13.71 -18.26 -8.38
C GLY A 96 12.59 -19.24 -8.08
N GLY A 97 12.00 -19.81 -9.13
CA GLY A 97 10.92 -20.80 -9.03
C GLY A 97 9.55 -20.21 -8.69
N VAL A 98 9.34 -18.91 -8.97
CA VAL A 98 8.06 -18.26 -8.71
C VAL A 98 7.22 -18.29 -9.99
N ASP A 99 6.12 -19.05 -9.98
CA ASP A 99 5.21 -19.16 -11.12
C ASP A 99 4.26 -17.95 -11.22
N LEU A 100 3.91 -17.35 -10.09
CA LEU A 100 2.96 -16.25 -10.02
C LEU A 100 3.37 -15.23 -8.96
N VAL A 101 3.45 -13.96 -9.35
CA VAL A 101 3.51 -12.83 -8.43
C VAL A 101 2.22 -12.04 -8.54
N VAL A 102 1.54 -11.78 -7.42
CA VAL A 102 0.39 -10.87 -7.37
C VAL A 102 0.72 -9.73 -6.42
N THR A 103 0.66 -8.48 -6.91
CA THR A 103 1.07 -7.32 -6.12
C THR A 103 0.24 -6.08 -6.43
N SER A 104 0.11 -5.22 -5.42
CA SER A 104 -0.40 -3.85 -5.54
C SER A 104 0.67 -2.93 -4.94
N PRO A 105 1.67 -2.49 -5.73
CA PRO A 105 2.75 -1.66 -5.22
C PRO A 105 2.19 -0.36 -4.62
N PRO A 106 2.92 0.28 -3.69
CA PRO A 106 2.49 1.59 -3.19
C PRO A 106 2.34 2.58 -4.35
N TYR A 107 1.34 3.47 -4.32
CA TYR A 107 1.06 4.40 -5.42
C TYR A 107 2.02 5.60 -5.49
N GLY A 108 3.21 5.49 -4.88
CA GLY A 108 4.26 6.53 -4.86
C GLY A 108 3.86 7.85 -4.21
N ASP A 109 2.79 7.86 -3.42
CA ASP A 109 2.13 9.04 -2.85
C ASP A 109 2.35 9.15 -1.33
N SER A 110 3.29 8.37 -0.78
CA SER A 110 3.60 8.32 0.65
C SER A 110 3.92 9.68 1.25
N ARG A 111 4.45 10.61 0.45
CA ARG A 111 4.74 11.99 0.85
C ARG A 111 3.52 12.92 0.81
N THR A 112 2.46 12.59 0.06
CA THR A 112 1.33 13.51 -0.20
C THR A 112 -0.03 13.03 0.25
N THR A 113 -0.40 11.77 0.00
CA THR A 113 -1.80 11.33 0.07
C THR A 113 -1.96 10.15 1.04
N VAL A 114 -1.33 9.00 0.80
CA VAL A 114 -1.42 7.81 1.66
C VAL A 114 -0.06 7.41 2.23
N ALA A 115 0.27 7.93 3.41
CA ALA A 115 1.43 7.46 4.18
C ALA A 115 1.07 6.17 4.93
N TYR A 116 1.43 5.00 4.39
CA TYR A 116 1.19 3.69 5.01
C TYR A 116 1.83 3.58 6.40
N GLY A 117 3.00 4.19 6.61
CA GLY A 117 3.65 4.28 7.92
C GLY A 117 2.81 5.07 8.91
N GLN A 118 2.27 6.23 8.51
CA GLN A 118 1.33 6.98 9.35
C GLN A 118 0.06 6.18 9.68
N PHE A 119 -0.48 5.45 8.70
CA PHE A 119 -1.68 4.67 8.91
C PHE A 119 -1.48 3.54 9.93
N SER A 120 -0.35 2.83 9.84
CA SER A 120 -0.06 1.66 10.67
C SER A 120 0.62 2.00 12.00
N LYS A 121 1.04 3.25 12.22
CA LYS A 121 1.91 3.67 13.33
C LYS A 121 1.43 3.22 14.72
N TYR A 122 0.26 3.67 15.16
CA TYR A 122 -0.19 3.38 16.53
C TYR A 122 -0.52 1.90 16.75
N PRO A 123 -1.26 1.23 15.85
CA PRO A 123 -1.49 -0.20 16.01
C PRO A 123 -0.17 -0.99 16.13
N ALA A 124 0.82 -0.69 15.28
CA ALA A 124 2.11 -1.36 15.30
C ALA A 124 2.92 -1.06 16.57
N LEU A 125 2.95 0.19 17.04
CA LEU A 125 3.60 0.56 18.30
C LEU A 125 2.97 -0.15 19.50
N TRP A 126 1.63 -0.20 19.56
CA TRP A 126 0.96 -0.93 20.64
C TRP A 126 1.31 -2.42 20.60
N LEU A 127 1.39 -3.03 19.42
CA LEU A 127 1.79 -4.44 19.27
C LEU A 127 3.28 -4.69 19.52
N GLY A 128 4.09 -3.65 19.78
CA GLY A 128 5.51 -3.76 20.08
C GLY A 128 6.39 -3.99 18.85
N LEU A 129 5.89 -3.68 17.64
CA LEU A 129 6.68 -3.76 16.42
C LEU A 129 7.76 -2.66 16.40
N ARG A 130 8.95 -3.01 15.93
CA ARG A 130 10.10 -2.09 15.78
C ARG A 130 10.14 -1.49 14.36
N GLY A 131 10.87 -0.40 14.18
CA GLY A 131 11.08 0.22 12.85
C GLY A 131 9.87 0.95 12.24
N VAL A 132 8.76 1.02 12.96
CA VAL A 132 7.46 1.56 12.49
C VAL A 132 7.55 3.01 12.02
N THR A 133 8.43 3.82 12.62
CA THR A 133 8.60 5.24 12.26
C THR A 133 9.37 5.45 10.96
N GLY A 134 10.06 4.43 10.46
CA GLY A 134 10.89 4.49 9.25
C GLY A 134 10.20 3.97 7.99
N VAL A 135 8.99 3.42 8.08
CA VAL A 135 8.32 2.71 6.98
C VAL A 135 8.19 3.58 5.74
N ASP A 136 7.67 4.80 5.87
CA ASP A 136 7.47 5.70 4.70
C ASP A 136 8.80 6.08 4.02
N LYS A 137 9.91 6.17 4.78
CA LYS A 137 11.26 6.39 4.25
C LYS A 137 11.88 5.12 3.64
N ALA A 138 11.40 3.95 4.01
CA ALA A 138 11.85 2.67 3.47
C ALA A 138 11.05 2.27 2.22
N SER A 139 9.80 2.71 2.10
CA SER A 139 8.96 2.47 0.92
C SER A 139 9.53 3.08 -0.37
N LEU A 140 9.03 2.61 -1.52
CA LEU A 140 9.42 3.10 -2.85
C LEU A 140 9.19 4.62 -2.97
N GLY A 141 10.20 5.36 -3.42
CA GLY A 141 10.19 6.83 -3.48
C GLY A 141 10.34 7.53 -2.12
N GLY A 142 10.60 6.77 -1.05
CA GLY A 142 10.78 7.31 0.30
C GLY A 142 12.10 8.09 0.49
N ARG A 143 13.10 7.82 -0.35
CA ARG A 143 14.42 8.46 -0.34
C ARG A 143 14.76 9.02 -1.72
N PRO A 144 15.58 10.08 -1.77
CA PRO A 144 16.19 10.51 -3.01
C PRO A 144 16.99 9.39 -3.67
N THR A 145 16.88 9.30 -4.99
CA THR A 145 17.75 8.50 -5.85
C THR A 145 18.49 9.45 -6.80
N ASP A 146 19.61 8.97 -7.37
CA ASP A 146 20.46 9.76 -8.26
C ASP A 146 19.82 10.04 -9.64
N GLY A 147 18.55 9.66 -9.84
CA GLY A 147 17.79 9.97 -11.05
C GLY A 147 18.36 9.27 -12.27
N GLU A 148 18.21 7.94 -12.31
CA GLU A 148 18.57 7.14 -13.48
C GLU A 148 17.63 7.45 -14.65
N GLU A 149 18.15 7.43 -15.88
CA GLU A 149 17.32 7.51 -17.07
C GLU A 149 16.57 6.19 -17.22
N LEU A 150 15.24 6.24 -17.05
CA LEU A 150 14.39 5.06 -17.11
C LEU A 150 13.90 4.81 -18.55
N PRO A 151 13.85 3.53 -19.00
CA PRO A 151 13.46 3.16 -20.36
C PRO A 151 11.93 3.21 -20.55
N SER A 152 11.32 4.37 -20.30
CA SER A 152 9.88 4.60 -20.47
C SER A 152 9.65 5.97 -21.07
N GLU A 153 9.24 5.99 -22.34
CA GLU A 153 8.90 7.23 -23.06
C GLU A 153 7.67 7.89 -22.43
N THR A 154 6.71 7.09 -21.97
CA THR A 154 5.54 7.59 -21.25
C THR A 154 5.96 8.30 -19.96
N LEU A 155 6.86 7.70 -19.17
CA LEU A 155 7.35 8.32 -17.94
C LEU A 155 8.13 9.60 -18.24
N LYS A 156 8.99 9.61 -19.25
CA LYS A 156 9.75 10.80 -19.66
C LYS A 156 8.83 11.99 -19.95
N ARG A 157 7.79 11.78 -20.77
CA ARG A 157 6.79 12.81 -21.09
C ARG A 157 6.03 13.29 -19.85
N THR A 158 5.53 12.36 -19.04
CA THR A 158 4.83 12.67 -17.79
C THR A 158 5.70 13.48 -16.83
N LEU A 159 6.97 13.11 -16.67
CA LEU A 159 7.91 13.83 -15.82
C LEU A 159 8.14 15.26 -16.32
N GLU A 160 8.35 15.48 -17.62
CA GLU A 160 8.53 16.83 -18.15
C GLU A 160 7.30 17.72 -17.96
N GLU A 161 6.08 17.17 -18.07
CA GLU A 161 4.85 17.91 -17.74
C GLU A 161 4.76 18.27 -16.25
N ILE A 162 5.11 17.33 -15.37
CA ILE A 162 5.12 17.58 -13.92
C ILE A 162 6.18 18.62 -13.56
N LYS A 163 7.37 18.54 -14.18
CA LYS A 163 8.50 19.46 -13.94
C LYS A 163 8.12 20.91 -14.21
N LYS A 164 7.34 21.17 -15.27
CA LYS A 164 6.80 22.50 -15.60
C LYS A 164 5.93 23.08 -14.48
N LYS A 165 5.30 22.23 -13.67
CA LYS A 165 4.39 22.64 -12.59
C LYS A 165 5.03 22.59 -11.20
N SER A 166 5.93 21.63 -10.96
CA SER A 166 6.58 21.44 -9.66
C SER A 166 7.81 20.55 -9.76
N ARG A 167 9.00 21.12 -9.50
CA ARG A 167 10.27 20.37 -9.44
C ARG A 167 10.32 19.36 -8.29
N GLU A 168 9.72 19.69 -7.15
CA GLU A 168 9.59 18.78 -6.02
C GLU A 168 8.81 17.52 -6.40
N ARG A 169 7.64 17.69 -7.03
CA ARG A 169 6.79 16.56 -7.42
C ARG A 169 7.37 15.75 -8.58
N TYR A 170 8.16 16.38 -9.44
CA TYR A 170 8.98 15.67 -10.42
C TYR A 170 9.91 14.67 -9.72
N ASN A 171 10.64 15.12 -8.69
CA ASN A 171 11.58 14.26 -7.98
C ASN A 171 10.85 13.10 -7.28
N ASP A 172 9.71 13.35 -6.62
CA ASP A 172 8.92 12.30 -5.97
C ASP A 172 8.49 11.20 -6.95
N VAL A 173 8.08 11.59 -8.16
CA VAL A 173 7.66 10.65 -9.21
C VAL A 173 8.86 9.88 -9.75
N LEU A 174 9.97 10.57 -10.02
CA LEU A 174 11.20 9.95 -10.52
C LEU A 174 11.77 8.93 -9.53
N TRP A 175 11.87 9.28 -8.25
CA TRP A 175 12.39 8.38 -7.22
C TRP A 175 11.51 7.14 -7.05
N PHE A 176 10.19 7.32 -7.09
CA PHE A 176 9.25 6.21 -7.04
C PHE A 176 9.46 5.22 -8.20
N PHE A 177 9.50 5.71 -9.44
CA PHE A 177 9.68 4.83 -10.60
C PHE A 177 11.09 4.25 -10.69
N SER A 178 12.12 4.93 -10.18
CA SER A 178 13.47 4.38 -10.06
C SER A 178 13.49 3.17 -9.12
N ASP A 179 12.85 3.30 -7.95
CA ASP A 179 12.71 2.20 -7.00
C ASP A 179 11.86 1.06 -7.56
N LEU A 180 10.77 1.37 -8.27
CA LEU A 180 9.92 0.38 -8.93
C LEU A 180 10.67 -0.37 -10.04
N PHE A 181 11.51 0.31 -10.81
CA PHE A 181 12.34 -0.29 -11.84
C PHE A 181 13.30 -1.34 -11.25
N ARG A 182 13.94 -1.03 -10.12
CA ARG A 182 14.76 -1.99 -9.37
C ARG A 182 13.95 -3.18 -8.84
N CYS A 183 12.70 -2.96 -8.41
CA CYS A 183 11.81 -4.06 -8.04
C CYS A 183 11.49 -4.97 -9.24
N LEU A 184 11.27 -4.39 -10.43
CA LEU A 184 11.01 -5.16 -11.65
C LEU A 184 12.22 -6.02 -12.05
N GLU A 185 13.43 -5.50 -11.92
CA GLU A 185 14.67 -6.26 -12.12
C GLU A 185 14.74 -7.48 -11.20
N GLN A 186 14.56 -7.27 -9.89
CA GLN A 186 14.57 -8.36 -8.91
C GLN A 186 13.46 -9.38 -9.16
N LEU A 187 12.26 -8.90 -9.48
CA LEU A 187 11.11 -9.75 -9.80
C LEU A 187 11.41 -10.61 -11.03
N ARG A 188 11.98 -10.03 -12.08
CA ARG A 188 12.37 -10.80 -13.27
C ARG A 188 13.37 -11.89 -12.91
N GLY A 189 14.33 -11.61 -12.03
CA GLY A 189 15.32 -12.59 -11.59
C GLY A 189 14.74 -13.83 -10.90
N VAL A 190 13.52 -13.74 -10.36
CA VAL A 190 12.90 -14.86 -9.63
C VAL A 190 11.67 -15.47 -10.32
N LEU A 191 11.09 -14.76 -11.28
CA LEU A 191 9.84 -15.14 -11.94
C LEU A 191 10.08 -16.12 -13.11
N SER A 192 9.32 -17.21 -13.12
CA SER A 192 9.27 -18.19 -14.21
C SER A 192 7.94 -18.15 -14.98
N GLY A 193 6.87 -17.63 -14.38
CA GLY A 193 5.55 -17.50 -15.01
C GLY A 193 5.14 -16.05 -15.24
N CYS A 194 4.07 -15.61 -14.58
CA CYS A 194 3.50 -14.28 -14.77
C CYS A 194 3.45 -13.44 -13.49
N CYS A 195 3.39 -12.12 -13.65
CA CYS A 195 3.17 -11.19 -12.57
C CYS A 195 1.98 -10.28 -12.86
N CYS A 196 1.16 -10.07 -11.83
CA CYS A 196 -0.04 -9.28 -11.86
C CYS A 196 0.14 -8.03 -11.00
N PHE A 197 0.13 -6.86 -11.62
CA PHE A 197 0.19 -5.57 -10.93
C PHE A 197 -1.19 -4.94 -10.89
N VAL A 198 -1.72 -4.77 -9.67
CA VAL A 198 -2.94 -4.01 -9.43
C VAL A 198 -2.55 -2.57 -9.11
N VAL A 199 -2.80 -1.66 -10.04
CA VAL A 199 -2.42 -0.25 -9.93
C VAL A 199 -3.54 0.68 -10.37
N ASP A 200 -3.35 1.96 -10.09
CA ASP A 200 -4.19 3.04 -10.60
C ASP A 200 -3.34 4.15 -11.19
N ASN A 201 -3.93 4.86 -12.15
CA ASN A 201 -3.36 6.02 -12.79
C ASN A 201 -3.66 7.28 -11.99
N ARG A 202 -2.80 7.53 -10.99
CA ARG A 202 -2.89 8.70 -10.13
C ARG A 202 -2.72 10.02 -10.89
N THR A 203 -3.14 11.10 -10.24
CA THR A 203 -2.91 12.48 -10.71
C THR A 203 -1.92 13.21 -9.79
N VAL A 204 -0.89 13.83 -10.38
CA VAL A 204 0.10 14.66 -9.67
C VAL A 204 0.11 16.04 -10.29
N ARG A 205 -0.21 17.09 -9.51
CA ARG A 205 -0.30 18.48 -10.02
C ARG A 205 -1.16 18.60 -11.30
N ARG A 206 -2.31 17.92 -11.31
CA ARG A 206 -3.22 17.84 -12.47
C ARG A 206 -2.60 17.23 -13.73
N VAL A 207 -1.51 16.47 -13.60
CA VAL A 207 -0.94 15.64 -14.66
C VAL A 207 -1.29 14.19 -14.32
N GLN A 208 -1.90 13.48 -15.25
CA GLN A 208 -2.17 12.06 -15.08
C GLN A 208 -0.85 11.29 -15.21
N VAL A 209 -0.61 10.38 -14.27
CA VAL A 209 0.55 9.48 -14.27
C VAL A 209 0.04 8.10 -14.70
N PRO A 210 0.17 7.72 -15.98
CA PRO A 210 -0.30 6.44 -16.52
C PRO A 210 0.60 5.29 -16.05
N THR A 211 0.47 4.95 -14.78
CA THR A 211 1.30 3.96 -14.07
C THR A 211 1.15 2.58 -14.69
N ASP A 212 -0.03 2.26 -15.20
CA ASP A 212 -0.27 1.05 -15.97
C ASP A 212 0.70 0.91 -17.16
N ARG A 213 0.76 1.92 -18.03
CA ARG A 213 1.65 1.93 -19.20
C ARG A 213 3.12 2.01 -18.81
N ILE A 214 3.46 2.81 -17.81
CA ILE A 214 4.85 2.96 -17.35
C ILE A 214 5.38 1.61 -16.84
N ILE A 215 4.60 0.84 -16.08
CA ILE A 215 5.02 -0.48 -15.60
C ILE A 215 5.29 -1.44 -16.78
N VAL A 216 4.45 -1.40 -17.82
CA VAL A 216 4.67 -2.20 -19.03
C VAL A 216 6.01 -1.85 -19.69
N GLU A 217 6.23 -0.58 -20.02
CA GLU A 217 7.46 -0.12 -20.68
C GLU A 217 8.71 -0.45 -19.86
N LEU A 218 8.65 -0.24 -18.53
CA LEU A 218 9.76 -0.56 -17.63
C LEU A 218 10.00 -2.08 -17.53
N GLY A 219 8.95 -2.89 -17.55
CA GLY A 219 9.05 -4.35 -17.49
C GLY A 219 9.66 -4.96 -18.75
N GLU A 220 9.34 -4.39 -19.92
CA GLU A 220 9.87 -4.84 -21.22
C GLU A 220 11.40 -4.77 -21.27
N ALA A 221 12.01 -3.79 -20.60
CA ALA A 221 13.46 -3.66 -20.50
C ALA A 221 14.15 -4.88 -19.84
N PHE A 222 13.40 -5.67 -19.06
CA PHE A 222 13.87 -6.90 -18.41
C PHE A 222 13.30 -8.17 -19.07
N GLY A 223 12.63 -8.06 -20.21
CA GLY A 223 11.98 -9.20 -20.86
C GLY A 223 10.72 -9.69 -20.13
N LEU A 224 10.00 -8.79 -19.45
CA LEU A 224 8.62 -9.03 -19.04
C LEU A 224 7.69 -8.57 -20.17
N GLU A 225 7.07 -9.52 -20.87
CA GLU A 225 6.19 -9.25 -22.01
C GLU A 225 4.79 -8.92 -21.53
N PHE A 226 4.18 -7.89 -22.11
CA PHE A 226 2.79 -7.56 -21.84
C PHE A 226 1.85 -8.66 -22.36
N GLU A 227 1.02 -9.19 -21.47
CA GLU A 227 0.02 -10.21 -21.82
C GLU A 227 -1.38 -9.61 -21.91
N THR A 228 -1.81 -8.89 -20.88
CA THR A 228 -3.12 -8.23 -20.90
C THR A 228 -3.25 -7.12 -19.85
N LEU A 229 -4.28 -6.30 -20.01
CA LEU A 229 -4.69 -5.26 -19.07
C LEU A 229 -6.19 -5.41 -18.79
N ILE A 230 -6.55 -5.63 -17.53
CA ILE A 230 -7.94 -5.76 -17.10
C ILE A 230 -8.31 -4.51 -16.30
N ARG A 231 -9.39 -3.82 -16.66
CA ARG A 231 -9.96 -2.72 -15.88
C ARG A 231 -10.99 -3.26 -14.91
N ARG A 232 -11.01 -2.76 -13.68
CA ARG A 232 -12.03 -3.08 -12.67
C ARG A 232 -12.50 -1.83 -11.95
N GLU A 233 -13.78 -1.78 -11.61
CA GLU A 233 -14.31 -0.76 -10.69
C GLU A 233 -13.94 -1.12 -9.24
N ILE A 234 -13.70 -0.11 -8.39
CA ILE A 234 -13.53 -0.32 -6.95
C ILE A 234 -14.91 -0.36 -6.26
N PRO A 235 -15.38 -1.51 -5.76
CA PRO A 235 -16.74 -1.64 -5.23
C PRO A 235 -16.96 -0.95 -3.88
N SER A 236 -15.90 -0.74 -3.08
CA SER A 236 -16.00 -0.02 -1.81
C SER A 236 -14.72 0.75 -1.51
N LYS A 237 -14.83 2.05 -1.24
CA LYS A 237 -13.68 2.92 -1.02
C LYS A 237 -13.66 3.49 0.40
N ARG A 238 -12.53 3.32 1.10
CA ARG A 238 -12.27 4.02 2.37
C ARG A 238 -11.81 5.47 2.16
N LEU A 239 -11.23 5.76 1.00
CA LEU A 239 -10.90 7.13 0.58
C LEU A 239 -12.19 7.83 0.13
N PRO A 240 -12.36 9.14 0.42
CA PRO A 240 -13.47 9.89 -0.15
C PRO A 240 -13.37 9.88 -1.69
N TRP A 241 -14.51 9.92 -2.36
CA TRP A 241 -14.61 9.98 -3.83
C TRP A 241 -14.07 11.30 -4.41
N GLN A 242 -13.89 12.31 -3.55
CA GLN A 242 -13.30 13.59 -3.89
C GLN A 242 -12.20 13.93 -2.89
N ASN A 243 -11.01 14.25 -3.39
CA ASN A 243 -9.95 14.87 -2.61
C ASN A 243 -9.71 16.28 -3.16
N ALA A 244 -9.35 17.23 -2.30
CA ALA A 244 -8.76 18.49 -2.73
C ALA A 244 -7.23 18.25 -2.79
N PRO A 245 -6.63 18.00 -3.96
CA PRO A 245 -5.21 17.66 -4.08
C PRO A 245 -4.28 18.81 -3.67
N GLU A 246 -4.82 20.02 -3.60
CA GLU A 246 -4.15 21.23 -3.14
C GLU A 246 -5.09 21.82 -2.10
N ASN A 247 -4.60 22.33 -0.95
CA ASN A 247 -5.41 22.89 0.14
C ASN A 247 -6.17 24.19 -0.25
N VAL A 248 -6.60 24.31 -1.50
CA VAL A 248 -7.42 25.37 -2.06
C VAL A 248 -8.88 25.00 -1.82
N ARG A 249 -9.56 25.84 -1.03
CA ARG A 249 -10.98 25.68 -0.71
C ARG A 249 -11.80 25.80 -2.00
N GLY A 250 -12.38 24.71 -2.47
CA GLY A 250 -13.32 24.71 -3.60
C GLY A 250 -12.90 23.90 -4.83
N GLU A 251 -11.64 23.47 -4.95
CA GLU A 251 -11.19 22.62 -6.07
C GLU A 251 -11.32 21.14 -5.73
N LYS A 252 -12.18 20.43 -6.45
CA LYS A 252 -12.44 19.00 -6.27
C LYS A 252 -11.67 18.21 -7.33
N GLY A 253 -10.73 17.36 -6.89
CA GLY A 253 -10.16 16.30 -7.72
C GLY A 253 -10.99 15.03 -7.61
N THR A 254 -11.21 14.35 -8.72
CA THR A 254 -11.76 12.99 -8.71
C THR A 254 -10.75 12.04 -8.08
N THR A 255 -11.25 11.08 -7.31
CA THR A 255 -10.42 10.10 -6.60
C THR A 255 -10.70 8.74 -7.22
N ILE A 256 -9.66 7.97 -7.55
CA ILE A 256 -9.64 6.57 -8.04
C ILE A 256 -11.02 5.85 -8.09
N ALA A 257 -11.64 5.73 -9.25
CA ALA A 257 -12.88 4.96 -9.42
C ALA A 257 -12.63 3.57 -10.02
N GLU A 258 -11.50 3.42 -10.71
CA GLU A 258 -11.11 2.22 -11.44
C GLU A 258 -9.69 1.84 -11.09
N GLU A 259 -9.38 0.56 -11.11
CA GLU A 259 -8.03 0.01 -11.01
C GLU A 259 -7.73 -0.83 -12.25
N SER A 260 -6.45 -0.98 -12.51
CA SER A 260 -5.92 -1.70 -13.64
C SER A 260 -5.12 -2.89 -13.12
N ILE A 261 -5.43 -4.08 -13.62
CA ILE A 261 -4.63 -5.28 -13.41
C ILE A 261 -3.81 -5.48 -14.66
N ILE A 262 -2.52 -5.20 -14.58
CA ILE A 262 -1.55 -5.47 -15.64
C ILE A 262 -1.07 -6.90 -15.43
N VAL A 263 -1.07 -7.70 -16.50
CA VAL A 263 -0.47 -9.03 -16.52
C VAL A 263 0.75 -8.98 -17.42
N LEU A 264 1.92 -9.26 -16.85
CA LEU A 264 3.17 -9.42 -17.59
C LEU A 264 3.65 -10.87 -17.45
N ARG A 265 4.30 -11.38 -18.49
CA ARG A 265 4.86 -12.73 -18.54
C ARG A 265 6.36 -12.69 -18.68
N ALA A 266 7.07 -13.52 -17.92
CA ALA A 266 8.51 -13.70 -18.12
C ALA A 266 8.76 -14.36 -19.48
N LYS A 267 9.52 -13.69 -20.35
CA LYS A 267 9.99 -14.28 -21.61
C LYS A 267 10.90 -15.47 -21.31
N ARG A 268 10.70 -16.57 -22.05
CA ARG A 268 11.55 -17.76 -21.98
C ARG A 268 12.95 -17.48 -22.47
#